data_AF-A0A0J9E6E0-F1
#
_entry.id   AF-A0A0J9E6E0-F1
#
_cell.length_a   1.000
_cell.length_b   1.000
_cell.length_c   1.000
_cell.angle_alpha   90.00
_cell.angle_beta   90.00
_cell.angle_gamma   90.00
#
_symmetry.space_group_name_H-M   'P 1'
#
loop_
_entity.id
_entity.type
_entity.pdbx_description
1 polymer ?
#
loop_
_entity_poly.entity_id
_entity_poly.type
_entity_poly.pdbx_seq_one_letter_code
_entity_poly.pdbx_strand_id
1 'polypeptide(L)'
;MKGILAAILLCLAAPASHALDKRTEDFVAANLIAIYYHELGHALIDILKLPIFGQEEDAADVLSAVLIHHLFKEPSAQRIARAAAIGFLGERSIAEAQRVRVSYWDVHGPDLQRYYTFVCLIFGANPAERSALARELRLPEERRQTCEEEYRLAADSWGPVITDLRDAGAGRTIRFLANYRVSTAGQLTIDVIRAEVEAMNKELSLPKRLLVRVEPCDTVNAFYDPKRREIIICTEFAEYLAEVAPR
;
A
#
# COMPACT_ATOMS: atom_id res chain seq x y z
N MET A 1 46.53 52.45 -16.73
CA MET A 1 46.17 51.53 -15.62
C MET A 1 44.87 50.85 -16.00
N LYS A 2 44.94 49.52 -16.24
CA LYS A 2 43.82 48.69 -16.69
C LYS A 2 42.94 48.33 -15.49
N GLY A 3 41.68 48.76 -15.47
CA GLY A 3 40.68 48.31 -14.50
C GLY A 3 39.94 47.09 -15.04
N ILE A 4 40.10 45.94 -14.40
CA ILE A 4 39.42 44.69 -14.74
C ILE A 4 38.08 44.69 -13.99
N LEU A 5 36.96 44.76 -14.71
CA LEU A 5 35.64 44.46 -14.16
C LEU A 5 35.52 42.93 -14.02
N ALA A 6 35.45 42.44 -12.79
CA ALA A 6 35.13 41.04 -12.50
C ALA A 6 33.62 40.83 -12.64
N ALA A 7 33.21 40.03 -13.62
CA ALA A 7 31.84 39.53 -13.73
C ALA A 7 31.60 38.52 -12.61
N ILE A 8 30.70 38.84 -11.67
CA ILE A 8 30.21 37.92 -10.66
C ILE A 8 29.27 36.94 -11.37
N LEU A 9 29.77 35.73 -11.64
CA LEU A 9 28.97 34.62 -12.11
C LEU A 9 28.12 34.14 -10.93
N LEU A 10 26.85 34.53 -10.89
CA LEU A 10 25.87 33.97 -9.96
C LEU A 10 25.57 32.53 -10.43
N CYS A 11 26.27 31.55 -9.86
CA CYS A 11 25.89 30.15 -10.02
C CYS A 11 24.53 29.94 -9.37
N LEU A 12 23.47 29.94 -10.18
CA LEU A 12 22.20 29.33 -9.82
C LEU A 12 22.46 27.83 -9.65
N ALA A 13 22.70 27.40 -8.40
CA ALA A 13 22.66 25.99 -8.08
C ALA A 13 21.24 25.50 -8.38
N ALA A 14 21.09 24.71 -9.43
CA ALA A 14 19.88 23.93 -9.63
C ALA A 14 19.64 23.13 -8.33
N PRO A 15 18.40 23.01 -7.83
CA PRO A 15 18.15 22.15 -6.69
C PRO A 15 18.56 20.75 -7.13
N ALA A 16 19.58 20.20 -6.47
CA ALA A 16 19.91 18.80 -6.66
C ALA A 16 18.63 18.02 -6.34
N SER A 17 18.08 17.33 -7.35
CA SER A 17 17.13 16.25 -7.14
C SER A 17 17.84 15.25 -6.23
N HIS A 18 17.62 15.36 -4.92
CA HIS A 18 18.17 14.38 -3.99
C HIS A 18 17.37 13.11 -4.25
N ALA A 19 18.02 12.11 -4.85
CA ALA A 19 17.49 10.76 -4.86
C ALA A 19 17.18 10.38 -3.40
N LEU A 20 16.05 9.70 -3.18
CA LEU A 20 15.73 9.19 -1.86
C LEU A 20 16.80 8.18 -1.46
N ASP A 21 17.16 8.12 -0.19
CA ASP A 21 18.03 7.05 0.27
C ASP A 21 17.29 5.71 0.17
N LYS A 22 18.04 4.62 0.01
CA LYS A 22 17.46 3.29 -0.23
C LYS A 22 16.44 2.87 0.85
N ARG A 23 16.65 3.25 2.11
CA ARG A 23 15.74 2.84 3.18
C ARG A 23 14.40 3.57 3.06
N THR A 24 14.44 4.85 2.74
CA THR A 24 13.25 5.65 2.44
C THR A 24 12.52 5.11 1.20
N GLU A 25 13.25 4.79 0.13
CA GLU A 25 12.67 4.16 -1.07
C GLU A 25 11.97 2.84 -0.75
N ASP A 26 12.63 1.95 0.00
CA ASP A 26 12.07 0.66 0.41
C ASP A 26 10.79 0.85 1.26
N PHE A 27 10.76 1.84 2.15
CA PHE A 27 9.59 2.16 2.99
C PHE A 27 8.41 2.71 2.17
N VAL A 28 8.69 3.62 1.24
CA VAL A 28 7.67 4.21 0.36
C VAL A 28 7.10 3.14 -0.57
N ALA A 29 7.96 2.36 -1.23
CA ALA A 29 7.53 1.28 -2.13
C ALA A 29 6.68 0.23 -1.40
N ALA A 30 7.06 -0.14 -0.18
CA ALA A 30 6.31 -1.08 0.63
C ALA A 30 4.89 -0.60 0.98
N ASN A 31 4.73 0.66 1.40
CA ASN A 31 3.41 1.21 1.69
C ASN A 31 2.56 1.39 0.43
N LEU A 32 3.19 1.75 -0.70
CA LEU A 32 2.51 1.84 -2.00
C LEU A 32 1.94 0.49 -2.46
N ILE A 33 2.69 -0.59 -2.27
CA ILE A 33 2.21 -1.95 -2.58
C ILE A 33 1.03 -2.32 -1.68
N ALA A 34 1.16 -2.08 -0.37
CA ALA A 34 0.12 -2.43 0.60
C ALA A 34 -1.20 -1.67 0.34
N ILE A 35 -1.14 -0.36 0.09
CA ILE A 35 -2.33 0.44 -0.21
C ILE A 35 -2.92 0.06 -1.58
N TYR A 36 -2.10 -0.23 -2.58
CA TYR A 36 -2.59 -0.66 -3.88
C TYR A 36 -3.41 -1.95 -3.78
N TYR A 37 -2.97 -2.92 -2.98
CA TYR A 37 -3.73 -4.15 -2.79
C TYR A 37 -4.98 -3.97 -1.93
N HIS A 38 -4.97 -3.03 -0.99
CA HIS A 38 -6.18 -2.61 -0.29
C HIS A 38 -7.20 -2.04 -1.30
N GLU A 39 -6.80 -1.08 -2.14
CA GLU A 39 -7.69 -0.52 -3.18
C GLU A 39 -8.12 -1.54 -4.23
N LEU A 40 -7.25 -2.52 -4.53
CA LEU A 40 -7.63 -3.65 -5.37
C LEU A 40 -8.72 -4.49 -4.72
N GLY A 41 -8.75 -4.61 -3.39
CA GLY A 41 -9.84 -5.23 -2.64
C GLY A 41 -11.18 -4.60 -2.96
N HIS A 42 -11.30 -3.28 -2.79
CA HIS A 42 -12.50 -2.54 -3.17
C HIS A 42 -12.88 -2.75 -4.64
N ALA A 43 -11.89 -2.70 -5.54
CA ALA A 43 -12.13 -2.92 -6.96
C ALA A 43 -12.66 -4.32 -7.26
N LEU A 44 -12.12 -5.36 -6.62
CA LEU A 44 -12.59 -6.74 -6.80
C LEU A 44 -13.99 -6.94 -6.25
N ILE A 45 -14.29 -6.38 -5.07
CA ILE A 45 -15.60 -6.42 -4.44
C ILE A 45 -16.64 -5.80 -5.39
N ASP A 46 -16.38 -4.61 -5.94
CA ASP A 46 -17.30 -3.96 -6.89
C ASP A 46 -17.42 -4.72 -8.22
N ILE A 47 -16.31 -5.13 -8.81
CA ILE A 47 -16.29 -5.74 -10.15
C ILE A 47 -17.01 -7.08 -10.16
N LEU A 48 -16.75 -7.91 -9.13
CA LEU A 48 -17.25 -9.27 -8.99
C LEU A 48 -18.58 -9.33 -8.21
N LYS A 49 -18.99 -8.21 -7.58
CA LYS A 49 -20.18 -8.13 -6.73
C LYS A 49 -20.12 -9.14 -5.58
N LEU A 50 -18.96 -9.18 -4.93
CA LEU A 50 -18.74 -10.08 -3.80
C LEU A 50 -19.65 -9.67 -2.63
N PRO A 51 -20.33 -10.62 -1.97
CA PRO A 51 -21.07 -10.31 -0.75
C PRO A 51 -20.08 -9.99 0.38
N ILE A 52 -20.34 -8.90 1.10
CA ILE A 52 -19.57 -8.49 2.27
C ILE A 52 -20.43 -8.61 3.52
N PHE A 53 -19.97 -9.41 4.47
CA PHE A 53 -20.49 -9.48 5.82
C PHE A 53 -19.49 -8.77 6.74
N GLY A 54 -19.86 -7.61 7.29
CA GLY A 54 -18.96 -6.76 8.08
C GLY A 54 -18.63 -5.45 7.36
N GLN A 55 -17.44 -4.90 7.62
CA GLN A 55 -16.93 -3.69 6.96
C GLN A 55 -16.17 -4.05 5.68
N GLU A 56 -16.40 -3.29 4.61
CA GLU A 56 -15.68 -3.49 3.33
C GLU A 56 -14.19 -3.18 3.46
N GLU A 57 -13.84 -2.17 4.26
CA GLU A 57 -12.47 -1.78 4.60
C GLU A 57 -11.66 -2.93 5.22
N ASP A 58 -12.28 -3.69 6.13
CA ASP A 58 -11.63 -4.86 6.73
C ASP A 58 -11.39 -5.95 5.68
N ALA A 59 -12.34 -6.16 4.77
CA ALA A 59 -12.18 -7.13 3.68
C ALA A 59 -11.04 -6.73 2.72
N ALA A 60 -10.87 -5.43 2.45
CA ALA A 60 -9.78 -4.88 1.65
C ALA A 60 -8.42 -5.03 2.34
N ASP A 61 -8.32 -4.72 3.63
CA ASP A 61 -7.09 -4.95 4.43
C ASP A 61 -6.70 -6.43 4.48
N VAL A 62 -7.70 -7.32 4.66
CA VAL A 62 -7.50 -8.77 4.64
C VAL A 62 -6.95 -9.23 3.30
N LEU A 63 -7.49 -8.74 2.17
CA LEU A 63 -6.96 -9.08 0.85
C LEU A 63 -5.51 -8.62 0.72
N SER A 64 -5.19 -7.41 1.16
CA SER A 64 -3.83 -6.88 1.12
C SER A 64 -2.85 -7.81 1.85
N ALA A 65 -3.19 -8.28 3.06
CA ALA A 65 -2.37 -9.24 3.81
C ALA A 65 -2.20 -10.59 3.08
N VAL A 66 -3.28 -11.11 2.48
CA VAL A 66 -3.28 -12.37 1.71
C VAL A 66 -2.40 -12.25 0.46
N LEU A 67 -2.53 -11.17 -0.31
CA LEU A 67 -1.73 -10.94 -1.52
C LEU A 67 -0.25 -10.71 -1.18
N ILE A 68 0.06 -9.96 -0.11
CA ILE A 68 1.45 -9.77 0.34
C ILE A 68 2.11 -11.11 0.65
N HIS A 69 1.41 -12.02 1.34
CA HIS A 69 1.95 -13.34 1.62
C HIS A 69 2.12 -14.20 0.35
N HIS A 70 1.14 -14.20 -0.56
CA HIS A 70 1.17 -15.09 -1.72
C HIS A 70 2.10 -14.63 -2.84
N LEU A 71 2.25 -13.31 -3.04
CA LEU A 71 2.97 -12.75 -4.19
C LEU A 71 4.45 -12.47 -3.90
N PHE A 72 4.81 -12.29 -2.62
CA PHE A 72 6.17 -11.90 -2.25
C PHE A 72 6.91 -13.00 -1.50
N LYS A 73 8.18 -13.17 -1.83
CA LYS A 73 9.10 -14.01 -1.05
C LYS A 73 9.23 -13.46 0.37
N GLU A 74 9.45 -14.35 1.35
CA GLU A 74 9.44 -14.03 2.78
C GLU A 74 10.20 -12.75 3.18
N PRO A 75 11.45 -12.49 2.75
CA PRO A 75 12.13 -11.25 3.12
C PRO A 75 11.40 -9.99 2.63
N SER A 76 10.81 -10.03 1.43
CA SER A 76 10.03 -8.91 0.88
C SER A 76 8.66 -8.82 1.54
N ALA A 77 7.96 -9.93 1.75
CA ALA A 77 6.67 -9.96 2.44
C ALA A 77 6.79 -9.37 3.85
N GLN A 78 7.81 -9.74 4.63
CA GLN A 78 8.05 -9.19 5.95
C GLN A 78 8.42 -7.70 5.94
N ARG A 79 9.16 -7.23 4.92
CA ARG A 79 9.45 -5.79 4.76
C ARG A 79 8.18 -5.00 4.45
N ILE A 80 7.37 -5.48 3.52
CA ILE A 80 6.11 -4.84 3.13
C ILE A 80 5.15 -4.78 4.33
N ALA A 81 4.96 -5.92 5.00
CA ALA A 81 4.10 -5.99 6.17
C ALA A 81 4.55 -5.09 7.32
N ARG A 82 5.86 -5.01 7.59
CA ARG A 82 6.40 -4.09 8.60
C ARG A 82 6.07 -2.64 8.25
N ALA A 83 6.28 -2.23 7.01
CA ALA A 83 6.04 -0.86 6.59
C ALA A 83 4.55 -0.49 6.67
N ALA A 84 3.67 -1.38 6.19
CA ALA A 84 2.22 -1.20 6.26
C ALA A 84 1.73 -1.13 7.73
N ALA A 85 2.25 -2.00 8.60
CA ALA A 85 1.95 -1.96 10.02
C ALA A 85 2.38 -0.63 10.67
N ILE A 86 3.55 -0.09 10.30
CA ILE A 86 4.00 1.22 10.75
C ILE A 86 3.07 2.34 10.25
N GLY A 87 2.52 2.22 9.03
CA GLY A 87 1.52 3.14 8.49
C GLY A 87 0.32 3.36 9.43
N PHE A 88 -0.32 2.27 9.86
CA PHE A 88 -1.44 2.33 10.82
C PHE A 88 -1.05 2.99 12.17
N LEU A 89 0.18 2.75 12.66
CA LEU A 89 0.66 3.41 13.88
C LEU A 89 0.94 4.91 13.67
N GLY A 90 1.35 5.30 12.46
CA GLY A 90 1.57 6.69 12.06
C GLY A 90 0.27 7.48 12.08
N GLU A 91 -0.79 6.94 11.47
CA GLU A 91 -2.14 7.52 11.49
C GLU A 91 -2.63 7.73 12.93
N ARG A 92 -2.46 6.69 13.77
CA ARG A 92 -2.79 6.79 15.20
C ARG A 92 -2.03 7.92 15.90
N SER A 93 -0.73 8.04 15.64
CA SER A 93 0.13 9.06 16.25
C SER A 93 -0.29 10.48 15.85
N ILE A 94 -0.70 10.68 14.60
CA ILE A 94 -1.24 11.95 14.10
C ILE A 94 -2.56 12.28 14.78
N ALA A 95 -3.48 11.31 14.86
CA ALA A 95 -4.75 11.49 15.54
C ALA A 95 -4.55 11.88 17.02
N GLU A 96 -3.61 11.24 17.72
CA GLU A 96 -3.23 11.61 19.09
C GLU A 96 -2.67 13.03 19.20
N ALA A 97 -1.74 13.40 18.32
CA ALA A 97 -1.15 14.73 18.28
C ALA A 97 -2.21 15.82 18.04
N GLN A 98 -3.22 15.52 17.22
CA GLN A 98 -4.34 16.41 16.91
C GLN A 98 -5.49 16.32 17.94
N ARG A 99 -5.36 15.48 18.98
CA ARG A 99 -6.41 15.18 19.98
C ARG A 99 -7.74 14.76 19.35
N VAL A 100 -7.67 14.10 18.20
CA VAL A 100 -8.83 13.50 17.54
C VAL A 100 -9.27 12.29 18.37
N ARG A 101 -10.54 12.27 18.76
CA ARG A 101 -11.12 11.13 19.46
C ARG A 101 -11.39 10.01 18.45
N VAL A 102 -11.30 8.76 18.92
CA VAL A 102 -11.65 7.59 18.10
C VAL A 102 -13.11 7.73 17.65
N SER A 103 -13.32 7.72 16.33
CA SER A 103 -14.62 7.78 15.69
C SER A 103 -15.15 6.36 15.49
N TYR A 104 -15.87 5.83 16.46
CA TYR A 104 -16.45 4.47 16.36
C TYR A 104 -17.54 4.30 15.29
N TRP A 105 -17.97 5.40 14.66
CA TRP A 105 -18.93 5.43 13.56
C TRP A 105 -18.26 5.59 12.18
N ASP A 106 -16.93 5.61 12.13
CA ASP A 106 -16.18 5.64 10.87
C ASP A 106 -16.42 4.33 10.09
N VAL A 107 -16.27 4.42 8.76
CA VAL A 107 -16.32 3.24 7.89
C VAL A 107 -15.09 2.36 8.08
N HIS A 108 -13.96 2.96 8.46
CA HIS A 108 -12.78 2.24 8.90
C HIS A 108 -12.89 1.85 10.37
N GLY A 109 -12.51 0.62 10.70
CA GLY A 109 -12.32 0.22 12.09
C GLY A 109 -11.26 1.09 12.79
N PRO A 110 -11.26 1.18 14.13
CA PRO A 110 -10.25 1.94 14.87
C PRO A 110 -8.82 1.53 14.46
N ASP A 111 -7.92 2.49 14.28
CA ASP A 111 -6.56 2.28 13.71
C ASP A 111 -5.79 1.13 14.39
N LEU A 112 -5.87 1.02 15.73
CA LEU A 112 -5.20 -0.04 16.47
C LEU A 112 -5.84 -1.42 16.27
N GLN A 113 -7.15 -1.48 16.03
CA GLN A 113 -7.82 -2.74 15.70
C GLN A 113 -7.39 -3.22 14.31
N ARG A 114 -7.39 -2.32 13.32
CA ARG A 114 -6.88 -2.62 11.96
C ARG A 114 -5.42 -3.09 12.01
N TYR A 115 -4.58 -2.36 12.75
CA TYR A 115 -3.18 -2.73 12.99
C TYR A 115 -3.04 -4.16 13.53
N TYR A 116 -3.70 -4.48 14.65
CA TYR A 116 -3.54 -5.80 15.27
C TYR A 116 -4.15 -6.93 14.42
N THR A 117 -5.22 -6.66 13.67
CA THR A 117 -5.77 -7.62 12.71
C THR A 117 -4.79 -7.88 11.57
N PHE A 118 -4.27 -6.84 10.93
CA PHE A 118 -3.29 -6.97 9.84
C PHE A 118 -2.04 -7.73 10.29
N VAL A 119 -1.43 -7.34 11.42
CA VAL A 119 -0.24 -8.02 11.97
C VAL A 119 -0.53 -9.47 12.34
N CYS A 120 -1.74 -9.76 12.85
CA CYS A 120 -2.17 -11.12 13.13
C CYS A 120 -2.25 -11.98 11.86
N LEU A 121 -2.87 -11.49 10.79
CA LEU A 121 -2.96 -12.21 9.51
C LEU A 121 -1.58 -12.45 8.91
N ILE A 122 -0.69 -11.44 8.92
CA ILE A 122 0.68 -11.59 8.45
C ILE A 122 1.44 -12.65 9.25
N PHE A 123 1.33 -12.64 10.58
CA PHE A 123 1.97 -13.65 11.44
C PHE A 123 1.39 -15.05 11.18
N GLY A 124 0.07 -15.18 11.16
CA GLY A 124 -0.66 -16.42 10.96
C GLY A 124 -0.37 -17.12 9.63
N ALA A 125 0.01 -16.35 8.60
CA ALA A 125 0.38 -16.90 7.31
C ALA A 125 1.69 -17.71 7.30
N ASN A 126 2.64 -17.36 8.18
CA ASN A 126 3.90 -18.10 8.32
C ASN A 126 4.52 -17.89 9.72
N PRO A 127 3.96 -18.50 10.78
CA PRO A 127 4.40 -18.27 12.16
C PRO A 127 5.86 -18.65 12.39
N ALA A 128 6.32 -19.70 11.71
CA ALA A 128 7.67 -20.22 11.81
C ALA A 128 8.72 -19.17 11.42
N GLU A 129 8.50 -18.43 10.33
CA GLU A 129 9.43 -17.41 9.85
C GLU A 129 9.11 -15.99 10.36
N ARG A 130 7.88 -15.74 10.83
CA ARG A 130 7.40 -14.38 11.20
C ARG A 130 7.28 -14.14 12.69
N SER A 131 7.66 -15.11 13.54
CA SER A 131 7.71 -14.94 14.99
C SER A 131 8.56 -13.76 15.45
N ALA A 132 9.68 -13.47 14.78
CA ALA A 132 10.52 -12.32 15.09
C ALA A 132 9.81 -11.00 14.74
N LEU A 133 9.19 -10.94 13.55
CA LEU A 133 8.41 -9.79 13.11
C LEU A 133 7.22 -9.51 14.03
N ALA A 134 6.48 -10.55 14.46
CA ALA A 134 5.36 -10.39 15.38
C ALA A 134 5.79 -9.79 16.73
N ARG A 135 6.95 -10.18 17.26
CA ARG A 135 7.52 -9.56 18.47
C ARG A 135 7.96 -8.13 18.24
N GLU A 136 8.61 -7.85 17.11
CA GLU A 136 9.02 -6.51 16.71
C GLU A 136 7.80 -5.55 16.65
N LEU A 137 6.72 -6.02 16.04
CA LEU A 137 5.44 -5.31 15.92
C LEU A 137 4.55 -5.45 17.18
N ARG A 138 5.10 -5.92 18.29
CA ARG A 138 4.42 -5.98 19.60
C ARG A 138 3.04 -6.67 19.55
N LEU A 139 2.88 -7.69 18.72
CA LEU A 139 1.66 -8.51 18.67
C LEU A 139 1.54 -9.31 19.98
N PRO A 140 0.49 -9.08 20.79
CA PRO A 140 0.32 -9.78 22.07
C PRO A 140 0.33 -11.30 21.90
N GLU A 141 0.90 -12.02 22.87
CA GLU A 141 0.94 -13.49 22.83
C GLU A 141 -0.46 -14.11 22.78
N GLU A 142 -1.41 -13.54 23.53
CA GLU A 142 -2.81 -13.97 23.50
C GLU A 142 -3.42 -13.81 22.10
N ARG A 143 -3.16 -12.68 21.42
CA ARG A 143 -3.64 -12.43 20.06
C ARG A 143 -3.08 -13.44 19.06
N ARG A 144 -1.84 -13.91 19.26
CA ARG A 144 -1.17 -14.86 18.37
C ARG A 144 -1.84 -16.23 18.32
N GLN A 145 -2.58 -16.63 19.36
CA GLN A 145 -3.16 -17.96 19.48
C GLN A 145 -4.17 -18.29 18.38
N THR A 146 -4.86 -17.28 17.84
CA THR A 146 -5.90 -17.46 16.81
C THR A 146 -5.44 -17.06 15.41
N CYS A 147 -4.25 -16.50 15.27
CA CYS A 147 -3.81 -15.89 14.02
C CYS A 147 -3.66 -16.87 12.85
N GLU A 148 -3.17 -18.09 13.09
CA GLU A 148 -3.07 -19.11 12.04
C GLU A 148 -4.46 -19.48 11.48
N GLU A 149 -5.45 -19.64 12.37
CA GLU A 149 -6.82 -19.97 11.98
C GLU A 149 -7.49 -18.80 11.26
N GLU A 150 -7.26 -17.57 11.72
CA GLU A 150 -7.78 -16.36 11.07
C GLU A 150 -7.16 -16.12 9.69
N TYR A 151 -5.84 -16.35 9.54
CA TYR A 151 -5.22 -16.31 8.23
C TYR A 151 -5.78 -17.39 7.32
N ARG A 152 -5.96 -18.61 7.82
CA ARG A 152 -6.57 -19.70 7.03
C ARG A 152 -7.98 -19.31 6.58
N LEU A 153 -8.80 -18.73 7.46
CA LEU A 153 -10.14 -18.25 7.11
C LEU A 153 -10.09 -17.16 6.02
N ALA A 154 -9.15 -16.22 6.14
CA ALA A 154 -8.93 -15.18 5.14
C ALA A 154 -8.52 -15.77 3.78
N ALA A 155 -7.56 -16.69 3.77
CA ALA A 155 -7.09 -17.38 2.57
C ALA A 155 -8.19 -18.27 1.95
N ASP A 156 -8.99 -18.95 2.77
CA ASP A 156 -10.13 -19.77 2.30
C ASP A 156 -11.24 -18.88 1.69
N SER A 157 -11.38 -17.63 2.17
CA SER A 157 -12.39 -16.68 1.67
C SER A 157 -11.97 -16.00 0.36
N TRP A 158 -10.73 -15.52 0.27
CA TRP A 158 -10.19 -14.85 -0.92
C TRP A 158 -9.61 -15.80 -1.95
N GLY A 159 -9.20 -17.00 -1.54
CA GLY A 159 -8.55 -18.00 -2.38
C GLY A 159 -9.35 -18.35 -3.64
N PRO A 160 -10.63 -18.73 -3.53
CA PRO A 160 -11.46 -19.02 -4.70
C PRO A 160 -11.57 -17.83 -5.67
N VAL A 161 -11.71 -16.61 -5.13
CA VAL A 161 -11.76 -15.38 -5.94
C VAL A 161 -10.46 -15.20 -6.74
N ILE A 162 -9.31 -15.35 -6.09
CA ILE A 162 -8.00 -15.21 -6.74
C ILE A 162 -7.79 -16.33 -7.76
N THR A 163 -8.15 -17.57 -7.42
CA THR A 163 -8.05 -18.73 -8.34
C THR A 163 -8.88 -18.50 -9.60
N ASP A 164 -10.14 -18.08 -9.48
CA ASP A 164 -11.00 -17.82 -10.65
C ASP A 164 -10.39 -16.76 -11.58
N LEU A 165 -9.81 -15.70 -11.01
CA LEU A 165 -9.12 -14.66 -11.78
C LEU A 165 -7.86 -15.19 -12.48
N ARG A 166 -7.11 -16.09 -11.85
CA ARG A 166 -5.91 -16.74 -12.42
C ARG A 166 -6.26 -17.77 -13.48
N ASP A 167 -7.35 -18.50 -13.31
CA ASP A 167 -7.87 -19.47 -14.28
C ASP A 167 -8.36 -18.79 -15.56
N ALA A 168 -8.82 -17.53 -15.47
CA ALA A 168 -9.06 -16.68 -16.64
C ALA A 168 -7.78 -16.33 -17.41
N GLY A 169 -6.61 -16.55 -16.83
CA GLY A 169 -5.29 -16.40 -17.44
C GLY A 169 -4.81 -14.96 -17.56
N ALA A 170 -3.60 -14.81 -18.10
CA ALA A 170 -2.96 -13.53 -18.35
C ALA A 170 -3.80 -12.62 -19.26
N GLY A 171 -3.77 -11.31 -19.00
CA GLY A 171 -4.55 -10.34 -19.75
C GLY A 171 -4.03 -8.92 -19.67
N ARG A 172 -4.85 -7.96 -20.11
CA ARG A 172 -4.59 -6.51 -19.97
C ARG A 172 -5.84 -5.80 -19.47
N THR A 173 -6.47 -6.40 -18.46
CA THR A 173 -7.75 -5.97 -17.91
C THR A 173 -7.55 -4.89 -16.85
N ILE A 174 -6.40 -4.90 -16.17
CA ILE A 174 -5.91 -3.78 -15.35
C ILE A 174 -5.06 -2.88 -16.25
N ARG A 175 -5.45 -1.62 -16.40
CA ARG A 175 -4.72 -0.62 -17.21
C ARG A 175 -4.04 0.37 -16.30
N PHE A 176 -2.79 0.71 -16.61
CA PHE A 176 -2.04 1.72 -15.87
C PHE A 176 -1.97 3.03 -16.67
N LEU A 177 -2.14 4.16 -16.01
CA LEU A 177 -2.04 5.50 -16.60
C LEU A 177 -1.34 6.47 -15.66
N ALA A 178 -0.29 7.14 -16.16
CA ALA A 178 0.41 8.22 -15.47
C ALA A 178 0.98 9.19 -16.51
N ASN A 179 0.32 10.36 -16.66
CA ASN A 179 0.63 11.33 -17.72
C ASN A 179 1.13 12.68 -17.19
N TYR A 180 1.56 12.72 -15.92
CA TYR A 180 1.96 13.94 -15.24
C TYR A 180 3.48 13.96 -15.03
N ARG A 181 4.05 15.16 -15.00
CA ARG A 181 5.40 15.36 -14.45
C ARG A 181 5.29 15.39 -12.93
N VAL A 182 6.11 14.61 -12.27
CA VAL A 182 6.02 14.35 -10.83
C VAL A 182 7.37 14.53 -10.15
N SER A 183 7.36 14.61 -8.81
CA SER A 183 8.56 14.60 -7.98
C SER A 183 9.28 13.24 -8.04
N THR A 184 10.46 13.14 -7.41
CA THR A 184 11.18 11.85 -7.27
C THR A 184 10.32 10.79 -6.57
N ALA A 185 9.61 11.15 -5.50
CA ALA A 185 8.71 10.24 -4.79
C ALA A 185 7.47 9.88 -5.63
N GLY A 186 6.91 10.85 -6.37
CA GLY A 186 5.85 10.57 -7.34
C GLY A 186 6.31 9.64 -8.46
N GLN A 187 7.56 9.76 -8.92
CA GLN A 187 8.12 8.86 -9.93
C GLN A 187 8.28 7.44 -9.37
N LEU A 188 8.71 7.30 -8.11
CA LEU A 188 8.73 6.01 -7.42
C LEU A 188 7.32 5.38 -7.36
N THR A 189 6.28 6.18 -7.12
CA THR A 189 4.88 5.71 -7.19
C THR A 189 4.54 5.13 -8.55
N ILE A 190 4.87 5.86 -9.62
CA ILE A 190 4.63 5.43 -10.99
C ILE A 190 5.31 4.10 -11.28
N ASP A 191 6.57 3.94 -10.85
CA ASP A 191 7.37 2.76 -11.18
C ASP A 191 6.94 1.52 -10.39
N VAL A 192 6.66 1.68 -9.09
CA VAL A 192 6.15 0.60 -8.22
C VAL A 192 4.79 0.13 -8.71
N ILE A 193 3.83 1.04 -8.89
CA ILE A 193 2.46 0.67 -9.26
C ILE A 193 2.39 0.11 -10.67
N ARG A 194 3.19 0.63 -11.62
CA ARG A 194 3.30 0.03 -12.95
C ARG A 194 3.79 -1.41 -12.87
N ALA A 195 4.83 -1.68 -12.08
CA ALA A 195 5.37 -3.02 -11.91
C ALA A 195 4.33 -3.99 -11.31
N GLU A 196 3.56 -3.55 -10.31
CA GLU A 196 2.48 -4.35 -9.72
C GLU A 196 1.36 -4.63 -10.72
N VAL A 197 0.92 -3.62 -11.48
CA VAL A 197 -0.09 -3.81 -12.54
C VAL A 197 0.40 -4.76 -13.63
N GLU A 198 1.68 -4.68 -14.01
CA GLU A 198 2.27 -5.59 -14.98
C GLU A 198 2.40 -7.02 -14.44
N ALA A 199 2.76 -7.18 -13.16
CA ALA A 199 2.82 -8.48 -12.51
C ALA A 199 1.43 -9.15 -12.46
N MET A 200 0.41 -8.41 -12.05
CA MET A 200 -0.97 -8.94 -11.98
C MET A 200 -1.51 -9.33 -13.35
N ASN A 201 -1.28 -8.50 -14.38
CA ASN A 201 -1.72 -8.81 -15.75
C ASN A 201 -1.02 -10.04 -16.35
N LYS A 202 0.16 -10.45 -15.85
CA LYS A 202 0.83 -11.68 -16.28
C LYS A 202 0.20 -12.94 -15.67
N GLU A 203 -0.45 -12.81 -14.52
CA GLU A 203 -0.97 -13.94 -13.74
C GLU A 203 -2.49 -14.09 -13.85
N LEU A 204 -3.22 -13.00 -14.07
CA LEU A 204 -4.69 -13.01 -14.01
C LEU A 204 -5.36 -12.01 -14.95
N SER A 205 -6.69 -12.13 -15.06
CA SER A 205 -7.52 -11.16 -15.74
C SER A 205 -8.88 -10.94 -15.05
N LEU A 206 -9.33 -9.69 -15.04
CA LEU A 206 -10.61 -9.28 -14.47
C LEU A 206 -11.73 -9.34 -15.52
N PRO A 207 -12.97 -9.71 -15.16
CA PRO A 207 -14.10 -9.75 -16.10
C PRO A 207 -14.53 -8.37 -16.60
N LYS A 208 -14.11 -7.31 -15.89
CA LYS A 208 -14.31 -5.91 -16.27
C LYS A 208 -12.99 -5.17 -16.20
N ARG A 209 -12.81 -4.19 -17.08
CA ARG A 209 -11.61 -3.35 -17.08
C ARG A 209 -11.56 -2.49 -15.82
N LEU A 210 -10.38 -2.48 -15.18
CA LEU A 210 -10.00 -1.62 -14.07
C LEU A 210 -8.91 -0.67 -14.56
N LEU A 211 -9.02 0.62 -14.24
CA LEU A 211 -7.95 1.59 -14.51
C LEU A 211 -7.24 1.90 -13.19
N VAL A 212 -5.91 1.96 -13.23
CA VAL A 212 -5.05 2.36 -12.13
C VAL A 212 -4.33 3.62 -12.58
N ARG A 213 -4.51 4.69 -11.83
CA ARG A 213 -4.07 6.02 -12.17
C ARG A 213 -3.15 6.57 -11.09
N VAL A 214 -2.04 7.15 -11.52
CA VAL A 214 -1.17 7.96 -10.65
C VAL A 214 -1.23 9.40 -11.14
N GLU A 215 -1.71 10.30 -10.29
CA GLU A 215 -1.88 11.72 -10.60
C GLU A 215 -1.72 12.61 -9.34
N PRO A 216 -1.47 13.92 -9.51
CA PRO A 216 -1.59 14.88 -8.42
C PRO A 216 -3.06 15.06 -8.01
N CYS A 217 -3.33 15.15 -6.71
CA CYS A 217 -4.69 15.24 -6.17
C CYS A 217 -4.93 16.43 -5.22
N ASP A 218 -3.89 17.19 -4.86
CA ASP A 218 -3.91 18.18 -3.78
C ASP A 218 -4.27 17.58 -2.40
N THR A 219 -4.10 16.26 -2.23
CA THR A 219 -4.32 15.53 -0.98
C THR A 219 -3.46 14.28 -0.90
N VAL A 220 -3.08 13.91 0.33
CA VAL A 220 -2.36 12.65 0.64
C VAL A 220 -3.40 11.52 0.69
N ASN A 221 -3.57 10.78 -0.42
CA ASN A 221 -4.56 9.71 -0.48
C ASN A 221 -4.26 8.64 -1.55
N ALA A 222 -4.90 7.49 -1.41
CA ALA A 222 -5.15 6.53 -2.47
C ALA A 222 -6.56 5.97 -2.25
N PHE A 223 -7.33 5.79 -3.33
CA PHE A 223 -8.71 5.35 -3.20
C PHE A 223 -9.24 4.72 -4.48
N TYR A 224 -10.23 3.85 -4.32
CA TYR A 224 -11.03 3.30 -5.39
C TYR A 224 -12.31 4.12 -5.63
N ASP A 225 -12.53 4.54 -6.89
CA ASP A 225 -13.78 5.17 -7.34
C ASP A 225 -14.68 4.13 -8.05
N PRO A 226 -15.78 3.66 -7.43
CA PRO A 226 -16.67 2.68 -8.02
C PRO A 226 -17.46 3.22 -9.24
N LYS A 227 -17.67 4.54 -9.35
CA LYS A 227 -18.41 5.13 -10.49
C LYS A 227 -17.59 5.06 -11.77
N ARG A 228 -16.27 5.21 -11.65
CA ARG A 228 -15.34 5.19 -12.77
C ARG A 228 -14.63 3.83 -12.93
N ARG A 229 -14.63 3.00 -11.88
CA ARG A 229 -13.78 1.80 -11.72
C ARG A 229 -12.32 2.15 -11.93
N GLU A 230 -11.86 3.10 -11.13
CA GLU A 230 -10.49 3.57 -11.13
C GLU A 230 -9.90 3.45 -9.72
N ILE A 231 -8.71 2.90 -9.59
CA ILE A 231 -7.86 3.12 -8.43
C ILE A 231 -7.03 4.37 -8.72
N ILE A 232 -7.11 5.36 -7.85
CA ILE A 232 -6.39 6.63 -7.97
C ILE A 232 -5.39 6.69 -6.82
N ILE A 233 -4.10 6.82 -7.13
CA ILE A 233 -3.03 6.95 -6.16
C ILE A 233 -2.42 8.34 -6.33
N CYS A 234 -2.57 9.17 -5.31
CA CYS A 234 -2.13 10.55 -5.34
C CYS A 234 -0.61 10.62 -5.15
N THR A 235 0.07 11.41 -5.96
CA THR A 235 1.54 11.54 -5.92
C THR A 235 2.06 12.03 -4.57
N GLU A 236 1.25 12.83 -3.88
CA GLU A 236 1.45 13.39 -2.55
C GLU A 236 1.55 12.30 -1.48
N PHE A 237 0.96 11.12 -1.73
CA PHE A 237 1.05 10.00 -0.79
C PHE A 237 2.49 9.51 -0.63
N ALA A 238 3.23 9.35 -1.71
CA ALA A 238 4.64 8.95 -1.63
C ALA A 238 5.55 10.05 -1.09
N GLU A 239 5.22 11.32 -1.33
CA GLU A 239 5.94 12.45 -0.75
C GLU A 239 5.80 12.47 0.77
N TYR A 240 4.56 12.32 1.27
CA TYR A 240 4.28 12.18 2.69
C TYR A 240 5.01 10.96 3.30
N LEU A 241 4.94 9.80 2.65
CA LEU A 241 5.63 8.59 3.10
C LEU A 241 7.15 8.78 3.20
N ALA A 242 7.75 9.52 2.27
CA ALA A 242 9.17 9.81 2.29
C ALA A 242 9.56 10.74 3.47
N GLU A 243 8.69 11.67 3.84
CA GLU A 243 8.89 12.57 4.99
C GLU A 243 8.81 11.83 6.33
N VAL A 244 7.87 10.89 6.46
CA VAL A 244 7.64 10.13 7.70
C VAL A 244 8.43 8.82 7.77
N ALA A 245 9.22 8.51 6.74
CA ALA A 245 10.03 7.31 6.69
C ALA A 245 10.96 7.22 7.93
N PRO A 246 10.99 6.08 8.63
CA PRO A 246 11.88 5.90 9.77
C PRO A 246 13.35 6.10 9.35
N ARG A 247 14.06 7.00 10.06
CA ARG A 247 15.48 7.32 9.83
C ARG A 247 16.45 6.42 10.58
#